data_AF-A0A968DSZ7-F1
#
_entry.id   AF-A0A968DSZ7-F1
#
_cell.length_a   1.000
_cell.length_b   1.000
_cell.length_c   1.000
_cell.angle_alpha   90.00
_cell.angle_beta   90.00
_cell.angle_gamma   90.00
#
_symmetry.space_group_name_H-M   'P 1'
#
loop_
_entity.id
_entity.type
_entity.pdbx_description
1 polymer ?
#
loop_
_entity_poly.entity_id
_entity_poly.type
_entity_poly.pdbx_seq_one_letter_code
_entity_poly.pdbx_strand_id
1 'polypeptide(L)'
;MFRFYITKLINNLISLFIFLTTIFFLIQVMIPYDFTVQFSLAMNRAERERLAEELGINLPLHQQYVHWLSRVVRGEFGTSFYGYNIADTIKHVLPVTLLIFLIGTV
;
A
#
# COMPACT_ATOMS: atom_id res chain seq x y z
N MET A 1 26.24 15.78 -15.50
CA MET A 1 26.04 14.42 -14.93
C MET A 1 25.14 14.45 -13.70
N PHE A 2 25.51 15.09 -12.57
CA PHE A 2 24.70 15.08 -11.33
C PHE A 2 23.24 15.56 -11.50
N ARG A 3 23.02 16.67 -12.21
CA ARG A 3 21.68 17.18 -12.54
C ARG A 3 20.81 16.17 -13.30
N PHE A 4 21.42 15.39 -14.20
CA PHE A 4 20.69 14.36 -14.98
C PHE A 4 20.23 13.20 -14.09
N TYR A 5 21.09 12.71 -13.19
CA TYR A 5 20.72 11.65 -12.24
C TYR A 5 19.64 12.11 -11.26
N ILE A 6 19.70 13.34 -10.77
CA ILE A 6 18.66 13.92 -9.90
C ILE A 6 17.32 14.04 -10.65
N THR A 7 17.32 14.58 -11.87
CA THR A 7 16.07 14.68 -12.66
C THR A 7 15.49 13.31 -12.97
N LYS A 8 16.34 12.31 -13.29
CA LYS A 8 15.90 10.93 -13.54
C LYS A 8 15.32 10.28 -12.27
N LEU A 9 15.96 10.48 -11.12
CA LEU A 9 15.46 9.98 -9.83
C LEU A 9 14.10 10.59 -9.48
N ILE A 10 13.95 11.91 -9.62
CA ILE A 10 12.69 12.61 -9.37
C ILE A 10 11.57 12.08 -10.29
N ASN A 11 11.85 11.92 -11.59
CA ASN A 11 10.87 11.38 -12.55
C ASN A 11 10.44 9.96 -12.18
N ASN A 12 11.38 9.11 -11.75
CA ASN A 12 11.07 7.76 -11.30
C ASN A 12 10.22 7.75 -10.03
N LEU A 13 10.52 8.62 -9.06
CA LEU A 13 9.72 8.76 -7.84
C LEU A 13 8.30 9.26 -8.14
N ILE A 14 8.15 10.22 -9.05
CA ILE A 14 6.82 10.70 -9.49
C ILE A 14 6.06 9.58 -10.18
N SER A 15 6.70 8.84 -11.09
CA SER A 15 6.08 7.70 -11.77
C SER A 15 5.63 6.62 -10.79
N LEU A 16 6.48 6.26 -9.82
CA LEU A 16 6.16 5.31 -8.75
C LEU A 16 4.99 5.82 -7.90
N PHE A 17 4.98 7.10 -7.53
CA PHE A 17 3.90 7.69 -6.76
C PHE A 17 2.56 7.64 -7.51
N ILE A 18 2.55 7.99 -8.80
CA ILE A 18 1.36 7.89 -9.65
C ILE A 18 0.90 6.44 -9.76
N PHE A 19 1.84 5.50 -9.97
CA PHE A 19 1.53 4.08 -10.03
C PHE A 19 0.90 3.56 -8.74
N LEU A 20 1.50 3.83 -7.58
CA LEU A 20 0.97 3.42 -6.27
C LEU A 20 -0.41 4.02 -5.99
N THR A 21 -0.59 5.31 -6.31
CA THR A 21 -1.88 5.98 -6.17
C THR A 21 -2.93 5.34 -7.07
N THR A 22 -2.57 5.08 -8.33
CA THR A 22 -3.47 4.42 -9.30
C THR A 22 -3.86 3.02 -8.82
N ILE A 23 -2.89 2.21 -8.40
CA ILE A 23 -3.12 0.87 -7.86
C ILE A 23 -4.01 0.92 -6.62
N PHE A 24 -3.81 1.88 -5.71
CA PHE A 24 -4.67 2.05 -4.55
C PHE A 24 -6.14 2.22 -4.97
N PHE A 25 -6.43 3.20 -5.83
CA PHE A 25 -7.81 3.44 -6.27
C PHE A 25 -8.37 2.28 -7.08
N LEU A 26 -7.56 1.65 -7.95
CA LEU A 26 -7.99 0.47 -8.70
C LEU A 26 -8.38 -0.67 -7.76
N ILE A 27 -7.56 -0.98 -6.76
CA ILE A 27 -7.84 -2.02 -5.78
C ILE A 27 -9.13 -1.68 -5.01
N GLN A 28 -9.28 -0.45 -4.51
CA GLN A 28 -10.45 -0.07 -3.72
C GLN A 28 -11.76 0.00 -4.53
N VAL A 29 -11.68 0.23 -5.84
CA VAL A 29 -12.84 0.25 -6.74
C VAL A 29 -13.15 -1.15 -7.28
N MET A 30 -12.13 -1.95 -7.60
CA MET A 30 -12.30 -3.28 -8.21
C MET A 30 -12.56 -4.39 -7.20
N ILE A 31 -11.97 -4.29 -6.00
CA ILE A 31 -12.31 -5.18 -4.90
C ILE A 31 -13.58 -4.61 -4.29
N PRO A 32 -14.77 -5.22 -4.51
CA PRO A 32 -15.93 -4.82 -3.75
C PRO A 32 -15.53 -4.90 -2.29
N TYR A 33 -15.82 -3.83 -1.56
CA TYR A 33 -15.58 -3.57 -0.13
C TYR A 33 -15.78 -4.77 0.83
N ASP A 34 -16.43 -5.81 0.32
CA ASP A 34 -16.60 -7.16 0.82
C ASP A 34 -15.32 -8.02 0.92
N PHE A 35 -14.12 -7.46 0.88
CA PHE A 35 -12.92 -8.21 1.30
C PHE A 35 -13.02 -8.60 2.78
N THR A 36 -13.71 -7.76 3.58
CA THR A 36 -14.13 -8.16 4.92
C THR A 36 -15.00 -9.39 4.86
N VAL A 37 -15.94 -9.57 3.92
CA VAL A 37 -16.76 -10.78 3.85
C VAL A 37 -15.94 -12.04 3.61
N GLN A 38 -14.90 -12.02 2.76
CA GLN A 38 -14.04 -13.20 2.58
C GLN A 38 -13.29 -13.62 3.86
N PHE A 39 -12.90 -12.66 4.72
CA PHE A 39 -12.22 -12.93 6.00
C PHE A 39 -13.18 -12.99 7.20
N SER A 40 -14.42 -12.49 7.05
CA SER A 40 -15.46 -12.36 8.08
C SER A 40 -16.65 -13.27 7.83
N LEU A 41 -16.51 -14.30 6.98
CA LEU A 41 -17.51 -15.36 6.82
C LEU A 41 -17.89 -16.00 8.17
N ALA A 42 -17.05 -15.86 9.20
CA ALA A 42 -17.29 -16.33 10.57
C ALA A 42 -17.68 -15.23 11.58
N MET A 43 -17.72 -13.94 11.23
CA MET A 43 -17.97 -12.85 12.18
C MET A 43 -19.41 -12.35 12.16
N ASN A 44 -19.94 -12.01 13.34
CA ASN A 44 -21.26 -11.41 13.49
C ASN A 44 -21.31 -9.99 12.86
N ARG A 45 -22.49 -9.48 12.47
CA ARG A 45 -22.65 -8.15 11.85
C ARG A 45 -22.01 -7.03 12.67
N ALA A 46 -22.22 -7.04 13.99
CA ALA A 46 -21.67 -6.05 14.91
C ALA A 46 -20.12 -6.08 14.96
N GLU A 47 -19.52 -7.25 14.78
CA GLU A 47 -18.07 -7.42 14.79
C GLU A 47 -17.46 -6.97 13.47
N ARG A 48 -18.17 -7.19 12.36
CA ARG A 48 -17.81 -6.66 11.03
C ARG A 48 -17.84 -5.14 11.00
N GLU A 49 -18.86 -4.51 11.59
CA GLU A 49 -18.98 -3.05 11.66
C GLU A 49 -17.84 -2.43 12.48
N ARG A 50 -17.51 -3.02 13.63
CA ARG A 50 -16.36 -2.59 14.44
C ARG A 50 -15.04 -2.72 13.69
N LEU A 51 -14.81 -3.86 13.05
CA LEU A 51 -13.61 -4.07 12.25
C LEU A 51 -13.54 -3.08 11.07
N ALA A 52 -14.68 -2.75 10.48
CA ALA A 52 -14.75 -1.79 9.39
C ALA A 52 -14.44 -0.35 9.85
N GLU A 53 -14.84 0.02 11.06
CA GLU A 53 -14.45 1.28 11.70
C GLU A 53 -12.95 1.29 12.03
N GLU A 54 -12.41 0.22 12.61
CA GLU A 54 -10.99 0.11 12.95
C GLU A 54 -10.08 0.16 11.72
N LEU A 55 -10.48 -0.50 10.63
CA LEU A 55 -9.75 -0.48 9.36
C LEU A 55 -9.94 0.83 8.59
N GLY A 56 -10.85 1.71 9.06
CA GLY A 56 -11.16 2.98 8.39
C GLY A 56 -11.77 2.79 7.00
N ILE A 57 -12.20 1.57 6.67
CA ILE A 57 -12.79 1.30 5.36
C ILE A 57 -14.10 2.09 5.20
N ASN A 58 -14.82 2.39 6.29
CA ASN A 58 -16.10 3.10 6.23
C ASN A 58 -15.96 4.57 5.80
N LEU A 59 -14.73 5.08 5.75
CA LEU A 59 -14.44 6.45 5.38
C LEU A 59 -14.54 6.66 3.85
N PRO A 60 -14.81 7.89 3.39
CA PRO A 60 -14.69 8.23 1.97
C PRO A 60 -13.29 7.87 1.41
N LEU A 61 -13.22 7.43 0.15
CA LEU A 61 -11.97 6.95 -0.49
C LEU A 61 -10.78 7.92 -0.35
N HIS A 62 -11.03 9.22 -0.42
CA HIS A 62 -9.98 10.22 -0.24
C HIS A 62 -9.39 10.23 1.17
N GLN A 63 -10.20 9.99 2.20
CA GLN A 63 -9.73 9.88 3.59
C GLN A 63 -8.98 8.58 3.79
N GLN A 64 -9.47 7.47 3.23
CA GLN A 64 -8.76 6.18 3.25
C GLN A 64 -7.35 6.31 2.64
N TYR A 65 -7.26 7.00 1.48
CA TYR A 65 -5.98 7.24 0.82
C TYR A 65 -5.04 8.10 1.68
N VAL A 66 -5.52 9.19 2.28
CA VAL A 66 -4.71 10.06 3.15
C VAL A 66 -4.23 9.30 4.39
N HIS A 67 -5.09 8.52 5.03
CA HIS A 67 -4.71 7.68 6.17
C HIS A 67 -3.67 6.63 5.78
N TRP A 68 -3.89 5.91 4.68
CA TRP A 68 -2.93 4.93 4.16
C TRP A 68 -1.58 5.58 3.83
N LEU A 69 -1.58 6.69 3.09
CA LEU A 69 -0.35 7.38 2.69
C LEU A 69 0.41 7.92 3.92
N SER A 70 -0.30 8.47 4.90
CA SER A 70 0.32 8.94 6.16
C SER A 70 1.03 7.80 6.89
N ARG A 71 0.42 6.61 6.95
CA ARG A 71 1.02 5.44 7.59
C ARG A 71 2.23 4.93 6.81
N VAL A 72 2.12 4.84 5.48
CA VAL A 72 3.22 4.44 4.59
C VAL A 72 4.43 5.35 4.74
N VAL A 73 4.24 6.68 4.76
CA VAL A 73 5.34 7.64 4.92
C VAL A 73 6.02 7.52 6.29
N ARG A 74 5.29 7.08 7.32
CA ARG A 74 5.85 6.78 8.66
C ARG A 74 6.50 5.39 8.75
N GLY A 75 6.44 4.59 7.69
CA GLY A 75 6.93 3.21 7.68
C GLY A 75 5.98 2.21 8.35
N GLU A 76 4.74 2.60 8.62
CA GLU A 76 3.71 1.76 9.22
C GLU A 76 2.92 1.01 8.15
N PHE A 77 3.49 -0.07 7.61
CA PHE A 77 2.84 -0.83 6.54
C PHE A 77 1.71 -1.76 7.03
N GLY A 78 1.66 -2.04 8.33
CA GLY A 78 0.67 -2.93 8.92
C GLY A 78 0.96 -4.42 8.74
N THR A 79 -0.06 -5.23 8.99
CA THR A 79 -0.03 -6.69 8.84
C THR A 79 -0.83 -7.10 7.61
N SER A 80 -0.37 -8.15 6.93
CA SER A 80 -1.14 -8.77 5.87
C SER A 80 -2.38 -9.45 6.44
N PHE A 81 -3.33 -9.77 5.56
CA PHE A 81 -4.51 -10.54 5.93
C PHE A 81 -4.21 -11.97 6.41
N TYR A 82 -2.99 -12.45 6.14
CA TYR A 82 -2.49 -13.74 6.61
C TYR A 82 -1.72 -13.63 7.93
N GLY A 83 -1.67 -12.44 8.54
CA GLY A 83 -1.12 -12.22 9.88
C GLY A 83 0.38 -11.90 9.95
N TYR A 84 1.10 -11.86 8.82
CA TYR A 84 2.51 -11.49 8.81
C TYR A 84 2.73 -9.98 8.66
N ASN A 85 3.80 -9.47 9.28
CA ASN A 85 4.18 -8.06 9.19
C ASN A 85 4.69 -7.70 7.79
N ILE A 86 4.10 -6.69 7.17
CA ILE A 86 4.44 -6.29 5.79
C ILE A 86 5.83 -5.64 5.72
N ALA A 87 6.27 -4.95 6.78
CA ALA A 87 7.60 -4.33 6.81
C ALA A 87 8.71 -5.37 6.68
N ASP A 88 8.52 -6.56 7.25
CA ASP A 88 9.51 -7.63 7.17
C ASP A 88 9.56 -8.26 5.77
N THR A 89 8.40 -8.39 5.11
CA THR A 89 8.34 -8.75 3.69
C THR A 89 9.08 -7.73 2.82
N ILE A 90 8.84 -6.43 3.04
CA ILE A 90 9.53 -5.36 2.30
C ILE A 90 11.04 -5.45 2.51
N LYS A 91 11.52 -5.60 3.76
CA LYS A 91 12.95 -5.75 4.05
C LYS A 91 13.57 -6.96 3.35
N HIS A 92 12.81 -8.04 3.19
CA HIS A 92 13.31 -9.25 2.53
C HIS A 92 13.45 -9.07 1.01
N VAL A 93 12.52 -8.38 0.35
CA VAL A 93 12.54 -8.19 -1.10
C VAL A 93 13.38 -6.99 -1.55
N LEU A 94 13.52 -5.97 -0.69
CA LEU A 94 14.20 -4.71 -1.00
C LEU A 94 15.62 -4.89 -1.56
N PRO A 95 16.50 -5.76 -1.02
CA PRO A 95 17.86 -5.93 -1.54
C PRO A 95 17.89 -6.41 -3.00
N VAL A 96 17.01 -7.37 -3.34
CA VAL A 96 16.92 -7.91 -4.70
C VAL A 96 16.37 -6.85 -5.65
N THR A 97 15.35 -6.10 -5.25
CA THR A 97 14.81 -5.00 -6.06
C THR A 97 15.86 -3.91 -6.30
N LEU A 98 16.61 -3.52 -5.27
CA LEU A 98 17.70 -2.54 -5.40
C LEU A 98 18.81 -3.03 -6.32
N LEU A 99 19.18 -4.31 -6.22
CA LEU A 99 20.17 -4.92 -7.09
C LEU A 99 19.74 -4.85 -8.56
N ILE A 100 18.51 -5.26 -8.87
CA ILE A 100 17.96 -5.21 -10.24
C ILE A 100 17.89 -3.77 -10.73
N PHE A 101 17.43 -2.84 -9.88
CA PHE A 101 17.35 -1.43 -10.23
C PHE A 101 18.73 -0.84 -10.54
N LEU A 102 19.73 -1.11 -9.71
CA LEU A 102 21.09 -0.62 -9.93
C LEU A 102 21.70 -1.20 -11.20
N ILE A 103 21.56 -2.51 -11.44
CA ILE A 103 22.09 -3.15 -12.66
C ILE A 103 21.37 -2.65 -13.91
N GLY A 104 20.05 -2.52 -13.89
CA GLY A 104 19.27 -2.07 -15.04
C GLY A 104 19.33 -0.57 -15.32
N THR A 105 19.90 0.23 -14.42
CA THR A 105 20.03 1.69 -14.58
C THR A 105 21.40 2.13 -15.10
N VAL A 106 22.40 1.23 -15.06
CA VAL A 106 23.72 1.40 -15.72
C VAL A 106 23.58 1.10 -17.21
#